data_AF-A0A367KMI9-F1
#
_entry.id   AF-A0A367KMI9-F1
#
_cell.length_a   1.000
_cell.length_b   1.000
_cell.length_c   1.000
_cell.angle_alpha   90.00
_cell.angle_beta   90.00
_cell.angle_gamma   90.00
#
_symmetry.space_group_name_H-M   'P 1'
#
loop_
_entity.id
_entity.type
_entity.pdbx_description
1 polymer ?
#
loop_
_entity_poly.entity_id
_entity_poly.type
_entity_poly.pdbx_seq_one_letter_code
_entity_poly.pdbx_strand_id
1 'polypeptide(L)' 'MLSRGTSNEGDPDCTEVLEDNSKSILMGIISQLRKDMDLHRVTLPTFVLEPRSMLERVTDFMSHPDLLL' A
#
# COMPACT_ATOMS: atom_id res chain seq x y z
N MET A 1 6.68 -30.48 18.65
CA MET A 1 5.37 -29.80 18.48
C MET A 1 5.53 -28.70 17.43
N LEU A 2 5.59 -29.07 16.15
CA LEU A 2 5.60 -28.08 15.06
C LEU A 2 4.15 -27.63 14.83
N SER A 3 3.81 -26.42 15.27
CA SER A 3 2.57 -25.78 14.84
C SER A 3 2.81 -25.14 13.49
N ARG A 4 2.13 -25.70 12.49
CA ARG A 4 2.11 -25.32 11.09
C ARG A 4 1.06 -24.25 10.88
N GLY A 5 1.46 -23.14 10.27
CA GLY A 5 0.62 -22.25 9.46
C GLY A 5 -0.37 -21.37 10.22
N THR A 6 -0.04 -20.10 10.37
CA THR A 6 -1.04 -19.05 10.22
C THR A 6 -0.88 -18.52 8.81
N SER A 7 -1.89 -18.79 7.99
CA SER A 7 -2.18 -18.08 6.76
C SER A 7 -1.91 -16.59 6.95
N ASN A 8 -1.17 -15.99 6.02
CA ASN A 8 -1.13 -14.54 5.84
C ASN A 8 -2.53 -14.10 5.36
N GLU A 9 -3.53 -14.16 6.25
CA GLU A 9 -4.71 -13.32 6.13
C GLU A 9 -4.17 -11.90 6.24
N GLY A 10 -4.00 -11.24 5.09
CA GLY A 10 -3.58 -9.86 5.05
C GLY A 10 -4.46 -9.07 6.01
N ASP A 11 -3.82 -8.29 6.88
CA ASP A 11 -4.50 -7.46 7.85
C ASP A 11 -5.69 -6.75 7.17
N PRO A 12 -6.93 -6.92 7.63
CA PRO A 12 -8.09 -6.26 7.03
C PRO A 12 -7.95 -4.73 7.05
N ASP A 13 -7.13 -4.17 7.94
CA ASP A 13 -6.77 -2.74 7.94
C ASP A 13 -5.89 -2.35 6.73
N CYS A 14 -5.19 -3.32 6.15
CA CYS A 14 -4.33 -3.13 4.97
C CYS A 14 -5.03 -3.47 3.65
N THR A 15 -6.33 -3.80 3.66
CA THR A 15 -7.08 -4.18 2.44
C THR A 15 -8.38 -3.41 2.33
N GLU A 16 -8.43 -2.41 1.44
CA GLU A 16 -9.65 -1.68 1.13
C GLU A 16 -10.27 -2.12 -0.21
N VAL A 17 -11.58 -2.40 -0.20
CA VAL A 17 -12.33 -2.70 -1.43
C VAL A 17 -12.76 -1.38 -2.07
N LEU A 18 -12.12 -1.04 -3.19
CA LEU A 18 -12.44 0.16 -3.95
C LEU A 18 -13.73 -0.01 -4.76
N GLU A 19 -14.60 1.01 -4.68
CA GLU A 19 -15.79 1.14 -5.50
C GLU A 19 -15.46 1.27 -7.00
N ASP A 20 -16.40 0.94 -7.88
CA ASP A 20 -16.15 0.93 -9.33
C ASP A 20 -15.82 2.32 -9.90
N ASN A 21 -16.32 3.39 -9.27
CA ASN A 21 -15.97 4.77 -9.61
C ASN A 21 -14.47 5.05 -9.37
N SER A 22 -13.93 4.58 -8.24
CA SER A 22 -12.51 4.71 -7.90
C SER A 22 -11.61 3.97 -8.89
N LYS A 23 -12.06 2.80 -9.38
CA LYS A 23 -11.37 2.06 -10.45
C LYS A 23 -11.35 2.84 -11.76
N SER A 24 -12.45 3.49 -12.13
CA SER A 24 -12.53 4.32 -13.35
C SER A 24 -11.53 5.48 -13.31
N ILE A 25 -11.39 6.15 -12.16
CA ILE A 25 -10.40 7.23 -11.96
C ILE A 25 -8.97 6.69 -12.16
N LEU A 26 -8.65 5.55 -11.55
CA LEU A 26 -7.34 4.93 -11.69
C LEU A 26 -7.04 4.53 -13.15
N MET A 27 -8.03 3.98 -13.87
CA MET A 27 -7.91 3.68 -15.30
C MET A 27 -7.66 4.95 -16.13
N GLY A 28 -8.32 6.05 -15.77
CA GLY A 28 -8.07 7.37 -16.37
C GLY A 28 -6.62 7.81 -16.21
N ILE A 29 -6.06 7.70 -15.01
CA ILE A 29 -4.65 8.02 -14.74
C ILE A 29 -3.72 7.12 -15.55
N ILE A 30 -3.94 5.80 -15.53
CA ILE A 30 -3.11 4.82 -16.26
C ILE A 30 -3.09 5.13 -17.76
N SER A 31 -4.22 5.51 -18.36
CA SER A 31 -4.30 5.84 -19.78
C SER A 31 -3.46 7.05 -20.20
N GLN A 32 -3.12 7.94 -19.26
CA GLN A 32 -2.29 9.11 -19.49
C GLN A 32 -0.80 8.82 -19.34
N LEU A 33 -0.44 7.68 -18.73
CA LEU A 33 0.94 7.30 -18.52
C LEU A 33 1.57 6.81 -19.82
N ARG A 34 2.81 7.26 -20.08
CA ARG A 34 3.67 6.71 -21.13
C ARG A 34 4.75 5.85 -20.50
N LYS A 35 5.32 4.95 -21.29
CA LYS A 35 6.55 4.26 -20.91
C LYS A 35 7.60 5.31 -20.54
N ASP A 36 8.34 5.07 -19.46
CA ASP A 36 9.36 5.96 -18.89
C ASP A 36 8.82 7.23 -18.19
N MET A 37 7.52 7.32 -17.94
CA MET A 37 6.93 8.39 -17.12
C MET A 37 7.14 8.13 -15.62
N ASP A 38 7.66 9.13 -14.91
CA ASP A 38 7.83 9.10 -13.45
C ASP A 38 6.50 9.42 -12.74
N LEU A 39 6.06 8.52 -11.87
CA LEU A 39 4.83 8.67 -11.08
C LEU A 39 4.92 9.79 -10.03
N HIS A 40 6.11 10.24 -9.62
CA HIS A 40 6.24 11.37 -8.70
C HIS A 40 5.66 12.68 -9.26
N ARG A 41 5.50 12.77 -10.59
CA ARG A 41 4.89 13.92 -11.27
C ARG A 41 3.38 13.79 -11.42
N VAL A 42 2.79 12.69 -10.97
CA VAL A 42 1.36 12.40 -11.09
C VAL A 42 0.76 12.37 -9.68
N THR A 43 -0.20 13.25 -9.42
CA THR A 43 -0.91 13.25 -8.14
C THR A 43 -1.90 12.08 -8.11
N LEU A 44 -1.68 11.14 -7.19
CA LEU A 44 -2.61 10.05 -6.95
C LEU A 44 -3.82 10.52 -6.13
N PRO A 45 -5.01 9.89 -6.30
CA PRO A 45 -6.17 10.18 -5.48
C PRO A 45 -5.95 9.86 -4.00
N THR A 46 -6.69 10.51 -3.11
CA THR A 46 -6.53 10.33 -1.65
C THR A 46 -6.96 8.96 -1.14
N PHE A 47 -7.85 8.26 -1.84
CA PHE A 47 -8.35 6.96 -1.42
C PHE A 47 -7.31 5.82 -1.51
N VAL A 48 -6.15 6.04 -2.12
CA VAL A 48 -5.05 5.06 -2.10
C VAL A 48 -4.03 5.35 -0.99
N LEU A 49 -4.22 6.43 -0.25
CA LEU A 49 -3.31 6.86 0.81
C LEU A 49 -3.81 6.32 2.15
N GLU A 50 -2.91 5.71 2.90
CA GLU A 50 -3.15 5.45 4.32
C GLU A 50 -3.03 6.77 5.12
N PRO A 51 -3.58 6.84 6.34
CA PRO A 51 -3.52 8.04 7.18
C PRO A 51 -2.19 8.21 7.93
N ARG A 52 -1.07 7.74 7.37
CA ARG A 52 0.28 7.81 7.97
C ARG A 52 1.28 8.41 7.00
N SER A 53 2.29 9.10 7.53
CA SER A 53 3.38 9.63 6.73
C SER A 53 4.39 8.54 6.36
N MET A 54 5.16 8.74 5.28
CA MET A 54 6.25 7.83 4.90
C MET A 54 7.27 7.62 6.04
N LEU A 55 7.60 8.66 6.80
CA LEU A 55 8.55 8.57 7.91
C LEU A 55 8.01 7.69 9.03
N GLU A 56 6.73 7.84 9.34
CA GLU A 56 6.05 7.01 10.32
C GLU A 56 6.00 5.55 9.85
N ARG A 57 5.64 5.31 8.59
CA ARG A 57 5.64 3.96 8.01
C ARG A 57 7.02 3.30 8.00
N VAL A 58 8.10 4.06 7.85
CA VAL A 58 9.47 3.50 7.96
C VAL A 58 9.75 2.96 9.37
N THR A 59 9.13 3.51 10.40
CA THR A 59 9.32 2.99 11.77
C THR A 59 8.72 1.60 11.98
N ASP A 60 7.78 1.17 11.13
CA ASP A 60 7.22 -0.19 11.16
C ASP A 60 8.31 -1.27 10.99
N PHE A 61 9.40 -0.97 10.28
CA PHE A 61 10.56 -1.87 10.13
C PHE A 61 11.34 -2.08 11.44
N MET A 62 11.14 -1.22 12.44
CA MET A 62 11.79 -1.30 13.75
C MET A 62 10.88 -1.94 14.81
N SER A 63 9.72 -2.48 14.41
CA SER A 63 8.72 -3.06 15.31
C SER A 63 9.19 -4.29 16.10
N HIS A 64 10.24 -4.99 15.63
CA HIS A 64 10.79 -6.19 16.25
C HIS A 64 12.28 -5.99 16.56
N PRO A 65 12.62 -5.20 17.59
CA PRO A 65 14.01 -4.89 17.92
C PRO A 65 14.80 -6.11 18.39
N ASP A 66 14.12 -7.18 18.83
CA ASP A 66 14.70 -8.46 19.21
C ASP A 66 15.38 -9.19 18.03
N LEU A 67 14.95 -8.94 16.78
CA LEU A 67 15.56 -9.50 15.57
C LEU A 67 16.81 -8.74 15.10
N LEU A 68 17.11 -7.59 15.72
CA LEU A 68 18.22 -6.71 15.36
C LEU A 68 19.50 -6.97 16.19
N LEU A 69 19.39 -7.80 17.24
CA LEU A 69 20.46 -8.21 18.16
C LEU A 69 21.12 -9.53 17.73
#